data_AF-A0A7X9EU58-F1
#
_entry.id   AF-A0A7X9EU58-F1
#
_cell.length_a   1.000
_cell.length_b   1.000
_cell.length_c   1.000
_cell.angle_alpha   90.00
_cell.angle_beta   90.00
_cell.angle_gamma   90.00
#
_symmetry.space_group_name_H-M   'P 1'
#
loop_
_entity.id
_entity.type
_entity.pdbx_description
1 polymer ?
#
loop_
_entity_poly.entity_id
_entity_poly.type
_entity_poly.pdbx_seq_one_letter_code
_entity_poly.pdbx_strand_id
1 'polypeptide(L)' 'MVTHNLFQARRLADKVYFMWDGKIIESGTTQGMFQSPQDKRTRMFLTGEAVF' A
#
# COMPACT_ATOMS: atom_id res chain seq x y z
N MET A 1 8.34 -5.38 8.53
CA MET A 1 7.13 -5.09 9.34
C MET A 1 5.91 -5.42 8.51
N VAL A 2 4.97 -6.20 9.05
CA VAL A 2 3.65 -6.41 8.44
C VAL A 2 2.63 -5.65 9.29
N THR A 3 1.81 -4.81 8.67
CA THR A 3 0.81 -4.01 9.37
C THR A 3 -0.35 -3.68 8.42
N HIS A 4 -1.55 -3.56 8.97
CA HIS A 4 -2.72 -3.03 8.27
C HIS A 4 -2.88 -1.51 8.47
N ASN A 5 -2.02 -0.90 9.28
CA ASN A 5 -2.05 0.54 9.53
C ASN A 5 -1.17 1.29 8.51
N LEU A 6 -1.84 1.98 7.58
CA LEU A 6 -1.20 2.77 6.54
C LEU A 6 -0.34 3.92 7.08
N PHE A 7 -0.72 4.54 8.20
CA PHE A 7 0.07 5.61 8.82
C PHE A 7 1.39 5.10 9.38
N GLN A 8 1.39 3.91 9.99
CA GLN A 8 2.62 3.27 10.48
C GLN A 8 3.54 2.88 9.31
N ALA A 9 2.98 2.28 8.26
CA ALA A 9 3.73 1.94 7.06
C ALA A 9 4.36 3.19 6.43
N ARG A 10 3.61 4.28 6.31
CA ARG A 10 4.09 5.55 5.73
C ARG A 10 5.21 6.20 6.55
N ARG A 11 5.19 6.06 7.88
CA ARG A 11 6.16 6.72 8.78
C ARG A 11 7.45 5.93 8.93
N LEU A 12 7.39 4.60 8.87
CA LEU A 12 8.49 3.73 9.31
C LEU A 12 9.16 2.96 8.17
N ALA A 13 8.52 2.81 7.01
CA ALA A 13 9.06 2.01 5.92
C ALA A 13 9.76 2.88 4.86
N ASP A 14 10.86 2.38 4.31
CA ASP A 14 11.49 2.94 3.11
C ASP A 14 10.87 2.37 1.82
N LYS A 15 10.47 1.09 1.88
CA LYS A 15 9.79 0.36 0.82
C LYS A 15 8.55 -0.32 1.36
N VAL A 16 7.51 -0.37 0.54
CA VAL A 16 6.24 -1.03 0.88
C VAL A 16 5.91 -2.08 -0.18
N TYR A 17 5.20 -3.11 0.26
CA TYR A 17 4.64 -4.16 -0.57
C TYR A 17 3.15 -4.26 -0.22
N PHE A 18 2.30 -3.96 -1.19
CA PHE A 18 0.86 -4.16 -1.06
C PHE A 18 0.53 -5.59 -1.47
N MET A 19 -0.14 -6.31 -0.58
CA MET A 19 -0.58 -7.68 -0.79
C MET A 19 -2.10 -7.77 -0.74
N TRP A 20 -2.67 -8.57 -1.63
CA TRP A 20 -4.09 -8.87 -1.70
C TRP A 20 -4.28 -10.33 -2.13
N ASP A 21 -5.12 -11.08 -1.42
CA ASP A 21 -5.45 -12.48 -1.73
C ASP A 21 -4.20 -13.36 -1.98
N GLY A 22 -3.24 -13.28 -1.06
CA GLY A 22 -2.00 -14.05 -1.13
C GLY A 22 -1.01 -13.62 -2.23
N LYS A 23 -1.28 -12.54 -2.97
CA LYS A 23 -0.43 -12.04 -4.05
C LYS A 23 0.11 -10.65 -3.74
N ILE A 24 1.35 -10.38 -4.13
CA ILE A 24 1.89 -9.01 -4.16
C ILE A 24 1.30 -8.32 -5.37
N ILE A 25 0.56 -7.25 -5.13
CA ILE A 25 -0.11 -6.47 -6.17
C ILE A 25 0.80 -5.33 -6.64
N GLU A 26 1.46 -4.66 -5.70
CA GLU A 26 2.34 -3.54 -6.00
C GLU A 26 3.46 -3.45 -4.97
N SER A 27 4.64 -3.02 -5.39
CA SER A 27 5.77 -2.78 -4.49
C SER A 27 6.61 -1.61 -4.99
N GLY A 28 7.15 -0.82 -4.06
CA GLY A 28 7.93 0.35 -4.42
C GLY A 28 8.41 1.13 -3.20
N THR A 29 8.94 2.33 -3.45
CA THR A 29 9.26 3.26 -2.36
C THR A 29 7.99 3.69 -1.67
N THR A 30 8.06 3.93 -0.36
CA THR A 30 6.91 4.44 0.41
C THR A 30 6.38 5.72 -0.22
N GLN A 31 7.25 6.63 -0.63
CA GLN A 31 6.81 7.86 -1.30
C GLN A 31 6.06 7.58 -2.61
N GLY A 32 6.61 6.73 -3.46
CA GLY A 32 5.99 6.41 -4.76
C GLY A 32 4.62 5.75 -4.59
N MET A 33 4.52 4.76 -3.68
CA MET A 33 3.28 4.03 -3.47
C MET A 33 2.16 4.92 -2.89
N PHE A 34 2.49 5.82 -1.96
CA PHE A 34 1.47 6.67 -1.31
C PHE A 34 1.13 7.93 -2.11
N GLN A 35 2.02 8.43 -2.97
CA GLN A 35 1.78 9.64 -3.78
C GLN A 35 1.27 9.32 -5.19
N SER A 36 1.76 8.24 -5.80
CA SER A 36 1.43 7.85 -7.18
C SER A 36 1.33 6.32 -7.30
N PRO A 37 0.34 5.68 -6.63
CA PRO A 37 0.10 4.26 -6.77
C PRO A 37 -0.25 3.93 -8.22
N GLN A 38 0.40 2.90 -8.77
CA GLN A 38 0.22 2.50 -10.17
C GLN A 38 -0.94 1.52 -10.34
N ASP A 39 -1.19 0.65 -9.36
CA ASP A 39 -2.30 -0.30 -9.42
C ASP A 39 -3.58 0.33 -8.84
N LYS A 40 -4.69 0.13 -9.55
CA LYS A 40 -6.02 0.62 -9.14
C LYS A 40 -6.42 0.10 -7.76
N ARG A 41 -6.10 -1.15 -7.43
CA ARG A 41 -6.41 -1.78 -6.13
C ARG A 41 -5.60 -1.14 -5.01
N THR A 42 -4.32 -0.87 -5.24
CA THR A 42 -3.48 -0.12 -4.28
C THR A 42 -4.09 1.25 -4.02
N ARG A 43 -4.49 1.97 -5.07
CA ARG A 43 -5.15 3.28 -4.93
C ARG A 43 -6.43 3.19 -4.09
N MET A 44 -7.32 2.25 -4.40
CA MET A 44 -8.56 2.04 -3.65
C MET A 44 -8.31 1.69 -2.18
N PHE A 45 -7.29 0.86 -1.90
CA PHE A 45 -6.90 0.50 -0.54
C PHE A 45 -6.36 1.71 0.24
N LEU A 46 -5.54 2.54 -0.40
CA LEU A 46 -4.96 3.74 0.21
C LEU A 46 -5.99 4.85 0.48
N THR A 47 -7.02 4.97 -0.37
CA THR A 47 -8.10 5.96 -0.19
C THR A 47 -9.21 5.49 0.75
N GLY A 48 -9.21 4.21 1.15
CA GLY A 48 -10.29 3.62 1.94
C GLY A 48 -11.56 3.34 1.13
N GLU A 49 -11.47 3.38 -0.20
CA GLU A 49 -12.56 3.00 -1.12
C GLU A 49 -12.64 1.48 -1.34
N ALA A 50 -11.63 0.73 -0.87
CA ALA A 50 -11.67 -0.72 -0.86
C ALA A 50 -12.74 -1.18 0.14
N VAL A 51 -13.91 -1.57 -0.39
CA VAL A 51 -14.93 -2.27 0.38
C VAL A 51 -14.43 -3.70 0.60
N PHE A 52 -14.35 -4.11 1.86
CA PHE A 52 -14.03 -5.48 2.29
C PHE A 52 -15.23 -6.39 2.15
#